data_AF-A0A0G3UXX4-F1
#
_entry.id   AF-A0A0G3UXX4-F1
#
_cell.length_a   1.000
_cell.length_b   1.000
_cell.length_c   1.000
_cell.angle_alpha   90.00
_cell.angle_beta   90.00
_cell.angle_gamma   90.00
#
_symmetry.space_group_name_H-M   'P 1'
#
loop_
_entity.id
_entity.type
_entity.pdbx_description
1 polymer ?
#
loop_
_entity_poly.entity_id
_entity_poly.type
_entity_poly.pdbx_seq_one_letter_code
_entity_poly.pdbx_strand_id
1 'polypeptide(L)'
;MAIPLPRPLHSLSADELAAAAKDRRWPKWQTMALLHSLRLPTLNAALLRPGQSAGEIRTAAHALATVLGTDRLMIRSDGGVEKKQYYRGGNTFSIGEVAHRAQLLLADGRAVILASPTNRFTNRLTVMIRMDRPGPGIRGTFTLEALGPGYDVADLTRGELPPQVTAQLDVDWDRYSTPRWHEWTFTGDHCPGGEDARRRRRLERLAAQTLADGGQLAGDPQPEHAETWLRERGYLHLFGPQDPRPALMRRAAKLFEDAFVLTRAQPNRNWRCLAAAYSVFAEPRTVYWDLVDGERKYAAAAPAVDRAKEEAV
;
A
#
# COMPACT_ATOMS: atom_id res chain seq x y z
N MET A 1 31.74 -15.53 -9.88
CA MET A 1 30.77 -14.91 -10.80
C MET A 1 30.28 -13.62 -10.17
N ALA A 2 30.37 -12.47 -10.86
CA ALA A 2 29.83 -11.21 -10.35
C ALA A 2 28.29 -11.28 -10.38
N ILE A 3 27.65 -11.12 -9.23
CA ILE A 3 26.19 -11.01 -9.17
C ILE A 3 25.83 -9.66 -9.79
N PRO A 4 25.02 -9.60 -10.87
CA PRO A 4 24.63 -8.34 -11.47
C PRO A 4 23.89 -7.49 -10.44
N LEU A 5 24.25 -6.21 -10.37
CA LEU A 5 23.64 -5.28 -9.43
C LEU A 5 22.13 -5.15 -9.69
N PRO A 6 21.31 -5.04 -8.63
CA PRO A 6 19.88 -4.79 -8.75
C PRO A 6 19.60 -3.54 -9.60
N ARG A 7 18.81 -3.73 -10.67
CA ARG A 7 18.39 -2.63 -11.54
C ARG A 7 17.10 -2.00 -11.03
N PRO A 8 16.93 -0.66 -11.15
CA PRO A 8 15.67 0.00 -10.83
C PRO A 8 14.52 -0.52 -11.71
N LEU A 9 13.33 -0.66 -11.12
CA LEU A 9 12.10 -1.15 -11.73
C LEU A 9 11.79 -0.42 -13.04
N HIS A 10 11.93 0.91 -13.05
CA HIS A 10 11.63 1.75 -14.21
C HIS A 10 12.69 1.67 -15.31
N SER A 11 13.79 0.96 -15.09
CA SER A 11 14.82 0.69 -16.09
C SER A 11 14.70 -0.71 -16.72
N LEU A 12 13.80 -1.56 -16.18
CA LEU A 12 13.62 -2.91 -16.68
C LEU A 12 12.94 -2.91 -18.06
N SER A 13 13.38 -3.80 -18.94
CA SER A 13 12.73 -4.04 -20.22
C SER A 13 11.36 -4.72 -20.04
N ALA A 14 10.55 -4.75 -21.10
CA ALA A 14 9.27 -5.45 -21.08
C ALA A 14 9.42 -6.94 -20.72
N ASP A 15 10.47 -7.61 -21.22
CA ASP A 15 10.75 -9.02 -20.92
C ASP A 15 11.18 -9.21 -19.46
N GLU A 16 12.01 -8.31 -18.93
CA GLU A 16 12.42 -8.32 -17.52
C GLU A 16 11.22 -8.11 -16.59
N LEU A 17 10.32 -7.18 -16.93
CA LEU A 17 9.08 -6.94 -16.19
C LEU A 17 8.15 -8.15 -16.26
N ALA A 18 7.99 -8.76 -17.43
CA ALA A 18 7.16 -9.96 -17.60
C ALA A 18 7.71 -11.16 -16.81
N ALA A 19 9.03 -11.33 -16.77
CA ALA A 19 9.68 -12.35 -15.96
C ALA A 19 9.49 -12.08 -14.45
N ALA A 20 9.69 -10.85 -14.01
CA ALA A 20 9.48 -10.44 -12.62
C ALA A 20 8.01 -10.61 -12.18
N ALA A 21 7.05 -10.28 -13.04
CA ALA A 21 5.61 -10.43 -12.77
C ALA A 21 5.15 -11.90 -12.69
N LYS A 22 5.98 -12.86 -13.14
CA LYS A 22 5.74 -14.31 -12.99
C LYS A 22 6.48 -14.92 -11.79
N ASP A 23 7.47 -14.22 -11.23
CA ASP A 23 8.28 -14.71 -10.12
C ASP A 23 7.55 -14.59 -8.78
N ARG A 24 6.94 -15.69 -8.34
CA ARG A 24 6.15 -15.75 -7.10
C ARG A 24 6.97 -15.80 -5.81
N ARG A 25 8.30 -15.85 -5.90
CA ARG A 25 9.16 -15.84 -4.70
C ARG A 25 9.03 -14.53 -3.93
N TRP A 26 8.77 -13.43 -4.63
CA TRP A 26 8.73 -12.06 -4.09
C TRP A 26 7.39 -11.40 -4.46
N PRO A 27 6.29 -11.67 -3.72
CA PRO A 27 4.96 -11.25 -4.13
C PRO A 27 4.77 -9.72 -4.28
N LYS A 28 5.41 -8.90 -3.42
CA LYS A 28 5.31 -7.44 -3.58
C LYS A 28 6.08 -6.98 -4.81
N TRP A 29 7.28 -7.49 -5.04
CA TRP A 29 8.05 -7.16 -6.24
C TRP A 29 7.33 -7.59 -7.51
N GLN A 30 6.78 -8.81 -7.51
CA GLN A 30 5.98 -9.35 -8.60
C GLN A 30 4.84 -8.40 -8.99
N THR A 31 4.11 -7.91 -7.98
CA THR A 31 2.95 -7.04 -8.20
C THR A 31 3.36 -5.61 -8.59
N MET A 32 4.47 -5.09 -8.07
CA MET A 32 5.05 -3.82 -8.54
C MET A 32 5.47 -3.90 -10.02
N ALA A 33 6.08 -5.01 -10.44
CA ALA A 33 6.44 -5.25 -11.85
C ALA A 33 5.20 -5.36 -12.75
N LEU A 34 4.14 -6.05 -12.29
CA LEU A 34 2.86 -6.12 -12.99
C LEU A 34 2.22 -4.74 -13.14
N LEU A 35 2.12 -3.97 -12.05
CA LEU A 35 1.55 -2.63 -12.09
C LEU A 35 2.34 -1.72 -13.06
N HIS A 36 3.67 -1.78 -13.03
CA HIS A 36 4.51 -0.98 -13.92
C HIS A 36 4.37 -1.42 -15.39
N SER A 37 4.28 -2.72 -15.69
CA SER A 37 4.09 -3.21 -17.07
C SER A 37 2.74 -2.79 -17.66
N LEU A 38 1.72 -2.62 -16.80
CA LEU A 38 0.41 -2.06 -17.16
C LEU A 38 0.41 -0.52 -17.26
N ARG A 39 1.58 0.12 -17.11
CA ARG A 39 1.75 1.58 -17.09
C ARG A 39 0.96 2.27 -15.98
N LEU A 40 0.64 1.55 -14.91
CA LEU A 40 0.04 2.16 -13.72
C LEU A 40 1.13 2.87 -12.90
N PRO A 41 0.81 3.99 -12.25
CA PRO A 41 1.77 4.72 -11.43
C PRO A 41 2.30 3.85 -10.29
N THR A 42 3.61 3.60 -10.25
CA THR A 42 4.29 2.83 -9.21
C THR A 42 5.56 3.54 -8.75
N LEU A 43 6.03 3.23 -7.55
CA LEU A 43 7.34 3.69 -7.09
C LEU A 43 8.44 3.03 -7.93
N ASN A 44 9.46 3.79 -8.30
CA ASN A 44 10.69 3.18 -8.77
C ASN A 44 11.35 2.47 -7.58
N ALA A 45 11.91 1.30 -7.82
CA ALA A 45 12.41 0.44 -6.76
C ALA A 45 13.46 -0.54 -7.26
N ALA A 46 14.29 -1.06 -6.37
CA ALA A 46 15.24 -2.13 -6.65
C ALA A 46 15.00 -3.29 -5.68
N LEU A 47 15.00 -4.51 -6.21
CA LEU A 47 14.90 -5.74 -5.42
C LEU A 47 16.28 -6.21 -4.99
N LEU A 48 16.50 -6.25 -3.68
CA LEU A 48 17.60 -6.95 -3.03
C LEU A 48 17.16 -8.35 -2.63
N ARG A 49 18.03 -9.34 -2.85
CA ARG A 49 17.78 -10.76 -2.63
C ARG A 49 18.60 -11.28 -1.45
N PRO A 50 18.12 -12.31 -0.72
CA PRO A 50 18.92 -12.98 0.30
C PRO A 50 20.29 -13.40 -0.23
N GLY A 51 21.33 -13.25 0.60
CA GLY A 51 22.71 -13.58 0.26
C GLY A 51 23.55 -12.42 -0.32
N GLN A 52 22.97 -11.25 -0.58
CA GLN A 52 23.75 -10.07 -0.97
C GLN A 52 24.57 -9.50 0.18
N SER A 53 25.80 -9.11 -0.12
CA SER A 53 26.75 -8.50 0.80
C SER A 53 26.41 -7.04 1.11
N ALA A 54 26.93 -6.53 2.23
CA ALA A 54 26.75 -5.11 2.60
C ALA A 54 27.31 -4.14 1.54
N GLY A 55 28.35 -4.54 0.80
CA GLY A 55 28.90 -3.76 -0.32
C GLY A 55 27.90 -3.64 -1.48
N GLU A 56 27.33 -4.76 -1.91
CA GLU A 56 26.34 -4.79 -2.99
C GLU A 56 25.08 -3.99 -2.62
N ILE A 57 24.63 -4.09 -1.36
CA ILE A 57 23.48 -3.33 -0.86
C ILE A 57 23.76 -1.83 -0.94
N ARG A 58 24.94 -1.37 -0.48
CA ARG A 58 25.33 0.05 -0.57
C ARG A 58 25.37 0.53 -2.01
N THR A 59 26.00 -0.24 -2.90
CA THR A 59 26.07 0.12 -4.32
C THR A 59 24.69 0.22 -4.95
N ALA A 60 23.80 -0.73 -4.68
CA ALA A 60 22.41 -0.69 -5.16
C ALA A 60 21.62 0.50 -4.60
N ALA A 61 21.80 0.81 -3.31
CA ALA A 61 21.17 1.96 -2.67
C ALA A 61 21.64 3.27 -3.29
N HIS A 62 22.95 3.46 -3.46
CA HIS A 62 23.50 4.65 -4.12
C HIS A 62 23.02 4.78 -5.57
N ALA A 63 23.06 3.70 -6.35
CA ALA A 63 22.60 3.72 -7.74
C ALA A 63 21.12 4.12 -7.85
N LEU A 64 20.24 3.55 -7.03
CA LEU A 64 18.83 3.91 -7.00
C LEU A 64 18.63 5.36 -6.54
N ALA A 65 19.35 5.79 -5.51
CA ALA A 65 19.25 7.14 -4.96
C ALA A 65 19.70 8.21 -5.97
N THR A 66 20.76 7.94 -6.74
CA THR A 66 21.21 8.81 -7.85
C THR A 66 20.14 8.94 -8.92
N VAL A 67 19.53 7.82 -9.36
CA VAL A 67 18.43 7.85 -10.35
C VAL A 67 17.22 8.64 -9.86
N LEU A 68 16.99 8.63 -8.55
CA LEU A 68 15.87 9.32 -7.91
C LEU A 68 16.15 10.77 -7.49
N GLY A 69 17.41 11.22 -7.56
CA GLY A 69 17.80 12.54 -7.07
C GLY A 69 17.52 12.74 -5.58
N THR A 70 17.74 11.72 -4.75
CA THR A 70 17.44 11.75 -3.31
C THR A 70 18.59 11.19 -2.46
N ASP A 71 18.62 11.55 -1.19
CA ASP A 71 19.53 11.04 -0.16
C ASP A 71 18.87 10.01 0.77
N ARG A 72 17.61 9.65 0.49
CA ARG A 72 16.81 8.75 1.33
C ARG A 72 16.07 7.71 0.50
N LEU A 73 15.94 6.51 1.04
CA LEU A 73 15.20 5.41 0.41
C LEU A 73 14.22 4.79 1.38
N MET A 74 13.08 4.37 0.85
CA MET A 74 12.11 3.58 1.59
C MET A 74 12.52 2.11 1.58
N ILE A 75 12.43 1.45 2.74
CA ILE A 75 12.69 0.01 2.87
C ILE A 75 11.36 -0.74 3.04
N ARG A 76 11.12 -1.72 2.17
CA ARG A 76 10.02 -2.69 2.31
C ARG A 76 10.60 -4.11 2.34
N SER A 77 10.08 -4.98 3.20
CA SER A 77 10.42 -6.41 3.19
C SER A 77 9.47 -7.20 2.28
N ASP A 78 9.95 -8.27 1.65
CA ASP A 78 9.15 -9.12 0.75
C ASP A 78 9.53 -10.61 0.88
N GLY A 79 8.58 -11.50 0.57
CA GLY A 79 8.74 -12.95 0.69
C GLY A 79 9.10 -13.44 2.11
N GLY A 80 9.68 -14.64 2.20
CA GLY A 80 10.16 -15.26 3.45
C GLY A 80 9.07 -15.85 4.35
N VAL A 81 9.47 -16.68 5.32
CA VAL A 81 8.57 -17.26 6.33
C VAL A 81 8.00 -16.14 7.21
N GLU A 82 6.68 -16.14 7.41
CA GLU A 82 6.04 -15.21 8.35
C GLU A 82 6.48 -15.56 9.79
N LYS A 83 7.30 -14.69 10.38
CA LYS A 83 7.66 -14.74 11.80
C LYS A 83 6.73 -13.82 12.59
N LYS A 84 6.43 -14.16 13.84
CA LYS A 84 5.57 -13.36 14.76
C LYS A 84 6.04 -11.90 14.90
N GLN A 85 7.34 -11.64 14.77
CA GLN A 85 7.91 -10.30 14.71
C GLN A 85 8.07 -9.88 13.24
N TYR A 86 7.03 -9.25 12.69
CA TYR A 86 7.01 -8.79 11.30
C TYR A 86 7.65 -7.40 11.16
N TYR A 87 8.68 -7.26 10.32
CA TYR A 87 9.20 -5.94 9.96
C TYR A 87 8.15 -5.11 9.21
N ARG A 88 7.65 -4.05 9.85
CA ARG A 88 6.70 -3.11 9.27
C ARG A 88 7.41 -2.18 8.29
N GLY A 89 7.55 -2.62 7.04
CA GLY A 89 8.14 -1.80 5.97
C GLY A 89 7.33 -0.55 5.64
N GLY A 90 7.98 0.38 4.93
CA GLY A 90 7.40 1.65 4.49
C GLY A 90 8.11 2.90 5.03
N ASN A 91 9.02 2.74 6.00
CA ASN A 91 9.81 3.84 6.56
C ASN A 91 10.95 4.22 5.62
N THR A 92 11.31 5.50 5.65
CA THR A 92 12.31 6.11 4.76
C THR A 92 13.54 6.53 5.55
N PHE A 93 14.70 6.01 5.17
CA PHE A 93 15.97 6.17 5.89
C PHE A 93 17.01 6.84 5.00
N SER A 94 18.03 7.45 5.61
CA SER A 94 19.17 7.97 4.87
C SER A 94 19.94 6.84 4.20
N ILE A 95 20.61 7.09 3.07
CA ILE A 95 21.38 6.05 2.35
C ILE A 95 22.39 5.35 3.27
N GLY A 96 23.01 6.10 4.21
CA GLY A 96 23.97 5.53 5.18
C GLY A 96 23.38 4.45 6.09
N GLU A 97 22.09 4.54 6.41
CA GLU A 97 21.39 3.57 7.27
C GLU A 97 20.83 2.37 6.50
N VAL A 98 20.62 2.52 5.18
CA VAL A 98 19.91 1.52 4.36
C VAL A 98 20.61 0.17 4.40
N ALA A 99 21.94 0.15 4.30
CA ALA A 99 22.69 -1.10 4.25
C ALA A 99 22.55 -1.92 5.53
N HIS A 100 22.68 -1.28 6.69
CA HIS A 100 22.54 -1.93 7.98
C HIS A 100 21.13 -2.51 8.16
N ARG A 101 20.09 -1.72 7.87
CA ARG A 101 18.69 -2.14 8.02
C ARG A 101 18.30 -3.25 7.03
N ALA A 102 18.74 -3.15 5.78
CA ALA A 102 18.46 -4.16 4.77
C ALA A 102 19.17 -5.48 5.08
N GLN A 103 20.41 -5.44 5.58
CA GLN A 103 21.19 -6.64 5.88
C GLN A 103 20.49 -7.55 6.92
N LEU A 104 19.87 -6.97 7.94
CA LEU A 104 19.11 -7.74 8.95
C LEU A 104 17.96 -8.53 8.30
N LEU A 105 17.21 -7.88 7.40
CA LEU A 105 16.08 -8.51 6.69
C LEU A 105 16.54 -9.59 5.70
N LEU A 106 17.65 -9.34 5.01
CA LEU A 106 18.25 -10.29 4.07
C LEU A 106 18.82 -11.52 4.81
N ALA A 107 19.43 -11.32 5.99
CA ALA A 107 19.90 -12.40 6.85
C ALA A 107 18.76 -13.26 7.39
N ASP A 108 17.58 -12.67 7.60
CA ASP A 108 16.34 -13.38 7.91
C ASP A 108 15.74 -14.16 6.74
N GLY A 109 16.41 -14.20 5.58
CA GLY A 109 15.95 -14.89 4.38
C GLY A 109 14.81 -14.18 3.65
N ARG A 110 14.54 -12.91 3.98
CA ARG A 110 13.55 -12.07 3.29
C ARG A 110 14.23 -11.28 2.18
N ALA A 111 13.51 -10.99 1.12
CA ALA A 111 13.96 -9.99 0.15
C ALA A 111 13.69 -8.58 0.69
N VAL A 112 14.45 -7.61 0.19
CA VAL A 112 14.26 -6.19 0.51
C VAL A 112 14.00 -5.42 -0.77
N ILE A 113 12.95 -4.61 -0.78
CA ILE A 113 12.66 -3.67 -1.84
C ILE A 113 13.08 -2.29 -1.34
N LEU A 114 14.12 -1.73 -1.96
CA LEU A 114 14.46 -0.32 -1.83
C LEU A 114 13.59 0.46 -2.79
N ALA A 115 12.86 1.47 -2.34
CA ALA A 115 11.96 2.22 -3.20
C ALA A 115 12.12 3.73 -3.04
N SER A 116 11.58 4.48 -4.00
CA SER A 116 11.45 5.93 -3.88
C SER A 116 10.80 6.32 -2.56
N PRO A 117 11.30 7.38 -1.89
CA PRO A 117 10.69 7.86 -0.66
C PRO A 117 9.29 8.41 -0.92
N THR A 118 8.46 8.34 0.10
CA THR A 118 7.11 8.91 0.16
C THR A 118 6.93 9.63 1.49
N ASN A 119 6.13 10.69 1.51
CA ASN A 119 5.79 11.38 2.75
C ASN A 119 4.36 11.02 3.22
N ARG A 120 4.27 10.04 4.12
CA ARG A 120 3.00 9.56 4.67
C ARG A 120 2.23 10.58 5.51
N PHE A 121 2.84 11.70 5.85
CA PHE A 121 2.21 12.78 6.63
C PHE A 121 1.45 13.75 5.72
N THR A 122 1.74 13.74 4.42
CA THR A 122 1.21 14.72 3.46
C THR A 122 0.36 14.09 2.36
N ASN A 123 0.01 12.80 2.51
CA ASN A 123 -0.99 12.14 1.67
C ASN A 123 -2.26 13.00 1.61
N ARG A 124 -2.84 13.13 0.41
CA ARG A 124 -4.07 13.87 0.13
C ARG A 124 -5.29 12.96 0.02
N LEU A 125 -5.06 11.70 -0.32
CA LEU A 125 -6.09 10.68 -0.38
C LEU A 125 -5.40 9.32 -0.33
N THR A 126 -5.93 8.42 0.46
CA THR A 126 -5.54 7.01 0.48
C THR A 126 -6.79 6.19 0.21
N VAL A 127 -6.70 5.24 -0.72
CA VAL A 127 -7.81 4.38 -1.13
C VAL A 127 -7.37 2.92 -1.07
N MET A 128 -8.15 2.10 -0.39
CA MET A 128 -8.14 0.65 -0.57
C MET A 128 -9.17 0.30 -1.63
N ILE A 129 -8.72 -0.41 -2.65
CA ILE A 129 -9.51 -0.85 -3.79
C ILE A 129 -9.71 -2.35 -3.61
N ARG A 130 -10.96 -2.80 -3.55
CA ARG A 130 -11.31 -4.21 -3.44
C ARG A 130 -12.15 -4.61 -4.64
N MET A 131 -11.80 -5.75 -5.23
CA MET A 131 -12.45 -6.34 -6.41
C MET A 131 -12.87 -7.75 -6.03
N ASP A 132 -14.17 -7.98 -5.84
CA ASP A 132 -14.72 -9.30 -5.55
C ASP A 132 -15.36 -9.88 -6.80
N ARG A 133 -14.92 -11.08 -7.18
CA ARG A 133 -15.46 -11.81 -8.33
C ARG A 133 -16.85 -12.34 -8.00
N PRO A 134 -17.80 -12.36 -8.97
CA PRO A 134 -19.05 -13.08 -8.76
C PRO A 134 -18.82 -14.56 -8.41
N GLY A 135 -19.73 -15.10 -7.61
CA GLY A 135 -19.80 -16.51 -7.24
C GLY A 135 -21.24 -17.03 -7.30
N PRO A 136 -21.49 -18.33 -7.01
CA PRO A 136 -22.85 -18.86 -7.00
C PRO A 136 -23.76 -18.06 -6.05
N GLY A 137 -24.74 -17.36 -6.61
CA GLY A 137 -25.68 -16.51 -5.86
C GLY A 137 -25.12 -15.16 -5.38
N ILE A 138 -23.87 -14.81 -5.70
CA ILE A 138 -23.20 -13.59 -5.24
C ILE A 138 -22.75 -12.77 -6.45
N ARG A 139 -23.18 -11.50 -6.52
CA ARG A 139 -22.72 -10.56 -7.55
C ARG A 139 -21.27 -10.14 -7.29
N GLY A 140 -20.54 -9.85 -8.36
CA GLY A 140 -19.24 -9.21 -8.23
C GLY A 140 -19.41 -7.80 -7.67
N THR A 141 -18.44 -7.35 -6.88
CA THR A 141 -18.47 -6.01 -6.31
C THR A 141 -17.13 -5.31 -6.51
N PHE A 142 -17.22 -3.99 -6.60
CA PHE A 142 -16.08 -3.09 -6.58
C PHE A 142 -16.27 -2.12 -5.43
N THR A 143 -15.31 -2.12 -4.50
CA THR A 143 -15.37 -1.31 -3.28
C THR A 143 -14.13 -0.43 -3.19
N LEU A 144 -14.36 0.85 -2.93
CA LEU A 144 -13.35 1.85 -2.65
C LEU A 144 -13.51 2.36 -1.23
N GLU A 145 -12.58 2.05 -0.36
CA GLU A 145 -12.55 2.55 1.02
C GLU A 145 -11.49 3.64 1.12
N ALA A 146 -11.84 4.84 1.56
CA ALA A 146 -10.91 5.96 1.55
C ALA A 146 -10.72 6.64 2.90
N LEU A 147 -9.48 7.07 3.12
CA LEU A 147 -9.09 8.04 4.14
C LEU A 147 -8.54 9.29 3.44
N GLY A 148 -8.88 10.43 4.02
CA GLY A 148 -8.49 11.74 3.57
C GLY A 148 -7.08 12.13 3.98
N PRO A 149 -6.78 13.43 3.95
CA PRO A 149 -5.41 13.91 4.13
C PRO A 149 -4.78 13.57 5.48
N GLY A 150 -3.47 13.32 5.47
CA GLY A 150 -2.70 12.94 6.66
C GLY A 150 -2.74 11.46 7.03
N TYR A 151 -3.65 10.68 6.41
CA TYR A 151 -3.74 9.24 6.57
C TYR A 151 -2.96 8.47 5.48
N ASP A 152 -2.47 7.30 5.84
CA ASP A 152 -1.65 6.41 5.01
C ASP A 152 -2.33 5.09 4.70
N VAL A 153 -1.89 4.39 3.65
CA VAL A 153 -2.39 3.05 3.31
C VAL A 153 -2.28 2.06 4.46
N ALA A 154 -1.23 2.21 5.29
CA ALA A 154 -1.05 1.38 6.47
C ALA A 154 -2.19 1.58 7.48
N ASP A 155 -2.92 2.69 7.45
CA ASP A 155 -4.06 2.98 8.34
C ASP A 155 -5.31 2.18 7.98
N LEU A 156 -5.62 2.06 6.67
CA LEU A 156 -6.69 1.18 6.20
C LEU A 156 -6.35 -0.31 6.39
N THR A 157 -5.10 -0.69 6.17
CA THR A 157 -4.72 -2.12 6.08
C THR A 157 -4.26 -2.75 7.39
N ARG A 158 -3.63 -1.97 8.27
CA ARG A 158 -2.94 -2.47 9.47
C ARG A 158 -3.22 -1.64 10.73
N GLY A 159 -3.80 -0.46 10.54
CA GLY A 159 -4.27 0.38 11.63
C GLY A 159 -5.72 0.11 11.97
N GLU A 160 -6.40 -0.66 11.10
CA GLU A 160 -7.82 -0.99 11.24
C GLU A 160 -8.64 0.27 11.50
N LEU A 161 -8.24 1.38 10.87
CA LEU A 161 -9.03 2.59 10.91
C LEU A 161 -10.20 2.39 9.95
N PRO A 162 -11.45 2.59 10.42
CA PRO A 162 -12.58 2.55 9.52
C PRO A 162 -12.42 3.62 8.43
N PRO A 163 -12.86 3.37 7.19
CA PRO A 163 -12.81 4.38 6.15
C PRO A 163 -13.69 5.57 6.50
N GLN A 164 -13.30 6.77 6.07
CA GLN A 164 -14.13 7.98 6.17
C GLN A 164 -15.28 7.95 5.15
N VAL A 165 -15.02 7.34 3.99
CA VAL A 165 -15.99 7.18 2.92
C VAL A 165 -15.75 5.84 2.23
N THR A 166 -16.84 5.14 1.94
CA THR A 166 -16.85 3.94 1.11
C THR A 166 -17.67 4.22 -0.14
N ALA A 167 -17.16 3.85 -1.31
CA ALA A 167 -17.92 3.83 -2.56
C ALA A 167 -18.01 2.39 -3.05
N GLN A 168 -19.21 1.96 -3.44
CA GLN A 168 -19.45 0.58 -3.89
C GLN A 168 -20.25 0.55 -5.19
N LEU A 169 -19.96 -0.45 -6.02
CA LEU A 169 -20.61 -0.74 -7.29
C LEU A 169 -20.76 -2.26 -7.47
N ASP A 170 -21.91 -2.71 -7.99
CA ASP A 170 -22.08 -4.09 -8.49
C ASP A 170 -21.42 -4.21 -9.87
N VAL A 171 -20.62 -5.26 -10.09
CA VAL A 171 -19.78 -5.37 -11.29
C VAL A 171 -19.81 -6.79 -11.88
N ASP A 172 -19.93 -6.85 -13.20
CA ASP A 172 -19.58 -8.03 -14.00
C ASP A 172 -18.11 -7.90 -14.45
N TRP A 173 -17.21 -8.65 -13.82
CA TRP A 173 -15.78 -8.62 -14.15
C TRP A 173 -15.44 -9.35 -15.46
N ASP A 174 -16.36 -10.10 -16.03
CA ASP A 174 -16.16 -10.78 -17.32
C ASP A 174 -16.52 -9.85 -18.50
N ARG A 175 -17.38 -8.85 -18.27
CA ARG A 175 -17.81 -7.88 -19.28
C ARG A 175 -17.63 -6.43 -18.83
N TYR A 176 -16.77 -5.69 -19.53
CA TYR A 176 -16.57 -4.28 -19.24
C TYR A 176 -17.81 -3.44 -19.60
N SER A 177 -18.23 -2.61 -18.65
CA SER A 177 -19.19 -1.52 -18.86
C SER A 177 -18.77 -0.30 -18.05
N THR A 178 -18.78 0.87 -18.68
CA THR A 178 -18.50 2.13 -17.98
C THR A 178 -19.57 2.40 -16.92
N PRO A 179 -19.21 2.56 -15.63
CA PRO A 179 -20.17 2.79 -14.57
C PRO A 179 -20.87 4.14 -14.73
N ARG A 180 -22.17 4.16 -14.47
CA ARG A 180 -22.97 5.39 -14.42
C ARG A 180 -23.00 5.92 -12.99
N TRP A 181 -23.03 7.24 -12.83
CA TRP A 181 -22.98 7.85 -11.48
C TRP A 181 -24.08 7.39 -10.52
N HIS A 182 -25.28 7.08 -11.03
CA HIS A 182 -26.40 6.61 -10.20
C HIS A 182 -26.26 5.15 -9.74
N GLU A 183 -25.30 4.39 -10.28
CA GLU A 183 -25.03 3.00 -9.88
C GLU A 183 -24.11 2.93 -8.65
N TRP A 184 -23.44 4.03 -8.31
CA TRP A 184 -22.54 4.10 -7.16
C TRP A 184 -23.31 4.36 -5.86
N THR A 185 -23.00 3.55 -4.85
CA THR A 185 -23.43 3.80 -3.47
C THR A 185 -22.27 4.40 -2.68
N PHE A 186 -22.45 5.62 -2.15
CA PHE A 186 -21.48 6.27 -1.29
C PHE A 186 -21.97 6.32 0.15
N THR A 187 -21.21 5.73 1.06
CA THR A 187 -21.48 5.72 2.50
C THR A 187 -20.39 6.50 3.22
N GLY A 188 -20.76 7.43 4.11
CA GLY A 188 -19.82 8.13 4.97
C GLY A 188 -19.72 7.48 6.34
N ASP A 189 -18.59 7.67 7.03
CA ASP A 189 -18.51 7.41 8.47
C ASP A 189 -19.33 8.47 9.21
N HIS A 190 -20.48 8.06 9.73
CA HIS A 190 -21.39 8.90 10.49
C HIS A 190 -21.25 8.72 12.02
N CYS A 191 -20.24 7.96 12.47
CA CYS A 191 -20.04 7.71 13.90
C CYS A 191 -19.65 9.02 14.63
N PRO A 192 -20.44 9.47 15.62
CA PRO A 192 -20.07 10.62 16.44
C PRO A 192 -18.71 10.39 17.11
N GLY A 193 -17.77 11.33 16.96
CA GLY A 193 -16.40 11.19 17.47
C GLY A 193 -15.50 10.23 16.68
N GLY A 194 -15.99 9.65 15.57
CA GLY A 194 -15.22 8.72 14.73
C GLY A 194 -13.92 9.34 14.18
N GLU A 195 -13.94 10.62 13.81
CA GLU A 195 -12.73 11.33 13.36
C GLU A 195 -11.68 11.46 14.46
N ASP A 196 -12.08 11.83 15.67
CA ASP A 196 -11.14 12.00 16.79
C ASP A 196 -10.56 10.65 17.22
N ALA A 197 -11.38 9.59 17.24
CA ALA A 197 -10.91 8.22 17.47
C ALA A 197 -9.90 7.77 16.40
N ARG A 198 -10.18 8.04 15.11
CA ARG A 198 -9.24 7.75 14.01
C ARG A 198 -7.95 8.53 14.11
N ARG A 199 -8.03 9.83 14.43
CA ARG A 199 -6.86 10.70 14.64
C ARG A 199 -6.00 10.21 15.79
N ARG A 200 -6.60 9.89 16.94
CA ARG A 200 -5.89 9.36 18.11
C ARG A 200 -5.14 8.07 17.79
N ARG A 201 -5.84 7.08 17.20
CA ARG A 201 -5.22 5.80 16.78
C ARG A 201 -4.10 6.01 15.76
N ARG A 202 -4.27 6.98 14.84
CA ARG A 202 -3.23 7.36 13.89
C ARG A 202 -1.99 7.89 14.62
N LEU A 203 -2.16 8.83 15.56
CA LEU A 203 -1.06 9.41 16.33
C LEU A 203 -0.33 8.36 17.19
N GLU A 204 -1.06 7.46 17.85
CA GLU A 204 -0.51 6.30 18.58
C GLU A 204 0.43 5.48 17.68
N ARG A 205 -0.03 5.16 16.47
CA ARG A 205 0.78 4.39 15.51
C ARG A 205 1.96 5.17 14.96
N LEU A 206 1.79 6.46 14.71
CA LEU A 206 2.89 7.31 14.26
C LEU A 206 3.99 7.38 15.31
N ALA A 207 3.63 7.59 16.57
CA ALA A 207 4.57 7.60 17.69
C ALA A 207 5.33 6.26 17.75
N ALA A 208 4.60 5.15 17.91
CA ALA A 208 5.20 3.85 18.23
C ALA A 208 5.93 3.19 17.04
N GLN A 209 5.50 3.42 15.80
CA GLN A 209 5.93 2.60 14.65
C GLN A 209 6.60 3.39 13.53
N THR A 210 6.45 4.72 13.53
CA THR A 210 7.05 5.57 12.49
C THR A 210 8.16 6.42 13.07
N LEU A 211 7.82 7.25 14.04
CA LEU A 211 8.72 8.26 14.58
C LEU A 211 9.72 7.65 15.57
N ALA A 212 9.32 6.64 16.35
CA ALA A 212 10.26 5.89 17.17
C ALA A 212 11.28 5.09 16.31
N ASP A 213 10.82 4.31 15.32
CA ASP A 213 11.72 3.51 14.47
C ASP A 213 12.67 4.37 13.62
N GLY A 214 12.23 5.55 13.20
CA GLY A 214 13.08 6.50 12.50
C GLY A 214 13.98 7.34 13.43
N GLY A 215 13.91 7.17 14.75
CA GLY A 215 14.72 7.91 15.72
C GLY A 215 14.32 9.37 15.91
N GLN A 216 13.07 9.73 15.57
CA GLN A 216 12.55 11.09 15.71
C GLN A 216 11.97 11.41 17.10
N LEU A 217 11.63 10.39 17.89
CA LEU A 217 11.13 10.55 19.26
C LEU A 217 12.11 9.95 20.26
N ALA A 218 12.30 10.63 21.40
CA ALA A 218 13.04 10.12 22.54
C ALA A 218 12.05 9.63 23.62
N GLY A 219 12.45 8.60 24.37
CA GLY A 219 11.63 8.05 25.46
C GLY A 219 10.46 7.19 24.97
N ASP A 220 9.43 7.09 25.80
CA ASP A 220 8.23 6.28 25.52
C ASP A 220 7.34 6.96 24.46
N PRO A 221 7.05 6.30 23.33
CA PRO A 221 6.31 6.92 22.23
C PRO A 221 4.83 7.08 22.54
N GLN A 222 4.43 8.32 22.86
CA GLN A 222 3.04 8.71 23.14
C GLN A 222 2.40 9.50 21.99
N PRO A 223 1.07 9.46 21.82
CA PRO A 223 0.35 10.15 20.74
C PRO A 223 0.59 11.66 20.71
N GLU A 224 0.69 12.29 21.87
CA GLU A 224 0.91 13.72 22.05
C GLU A 224 2.29 14.13 21.52
N HIS A 225 3.29 13.25 21.65
CA HIS A 225 4.61 13.47 21.07
C HIS A 225 4.56 13.46 19.53
N ALA A 226 3.82 12.53 18.94
CA ALA A 226 3.62 12.52 17.49
C ALA A 226 2.85 13.76 17.00
N GLU A 227 1.81 14.17 17.72
CA GLU A 227 1.05 15.37 17.38
C GLU A 227 1.94 16.63 17.41
N THR A 228 2.70 16.81 18.50
CA THR A 228 3.63 17.93 18.67
C THR A 228 4.64 17.96 17.52
N TRP A 229 5.28 16.82 17.26
CA TRP A 229 6.28 16.67 16.19
C TRP A 229 5.72 17.03 14.80
N LEU A 230 4.49 16.59 14.50
CA LEU A 230 3.81 16.89 13.23
C LEU A 230 3.50 18.39 13.10
N ARG A 231 2.96 19.00 14.16
CA ARG A 231 2.59 20.43 14.17
C ARG A 231 3.80 21.34 14.02
N GLU A 232 4.87 21.07 14.78
CA GLU A 232 6.13 21.83 14.70
C GLU A 232 6.76 21.82 13.30
N ARG A 233 6.53 20.75 12.54
CA ARG A 233 7.05 20.59 11.17
C ARG A 233 6.07 20.99 10.07
N GLY A 234 4.92 21.55 10.44
CA GLY A 234 3.90 22.00 9.50
C GLY A 234 3.13 20.88 8.79
N TYR A 235 3.19 19.64 9.29
CA TYR A 235 2.38 18.53 8.79
C TYR A 235 0.96 18.59 9.34
N LEU A 236 0.18 19.54 8.82
CA LEU A 236 -1.12 19.90 9.36
C LEU A 236 -2.30 19.14 8.76
N HIS A 237 -2.07 18.33 7.72
CA HIS A 237 -3.12 17.66 6.94
C HIS A 237 -4.06 16.79 7.79
N LEU A 238 -3.54 16.13 8.83
CA LEU A 238 -4.30 15.25 9.72
C LEU A 238 -5.27 16.01 10.67
N PHE A 239 -5.04 17.30 10.89
CA PHE A 239 -5.77 18.07 11.91
C PHE A 239 -6.90 18.95 11.34
N GLY A 240 -7.02 19.03 10.02
CA GLY A 240 -8.09 19.79 9.36
C GLY A 240 -9.36 18.96 9.14
N PRO A 241 -10.56 19.55 9.21
CA PRO A 241 -11.79 18.89 8.78
C PRO A 241 -11.75 18.73 7.26
N GLN A 242 -11.63 17.50 6.78
CA GLN A 242 -11.51 17.22 5.35
C GLN A 242 -12.38 16.04 4.97
N ASP A 243 -13.44 16.30 4.21
CA ASP A 243 -14.27 15.26 3.59
C ASP A 243 -13.51 14.68 2.37
N PRO A 244 -13.09 13.40 2.40
CA PRO A 244 -12.44 12.78 1.25
C PRO A 244 -13.41 12.47 0.09
N ARG A 245 -14.73 12.53 0.30
CA ARG A 245 -15.73 12.13 -0.69
C ARG A 245 -15.56 12.84 -2.04
N PRO A 246 -15.42 14.18 -2.13
CA PRO A 246 -15.22 14.83 -3.42
C PRO A 246 -13.92 14.38 -4.13
N ALA A 247 -12.85 14.12 -3.37
CA ALA A 247 -11.58 13.67 -3.93
C ALA A 247 -11.66 12.23 -4.44
N LEU A 248 -12.40 11.36 -3.74
CA LEU A 248 -12.69 9.99 -4.16
C LEU A 248 -13.61 9.97 -5.39
N MET A 249 -14.72 10.72 -5.37
CA MET A 249 -15.66 10.79 -6.49
C MET A 249 -14.94 11.18 -7.79
N ARG A 250 -14.10 12.22 -7.78
CA ARG A 250 -13.31 12.62 -8.97
C ARG A 250 -12.42 11.52 -9.56
N ARG A 251 -12.15 10.45 -8.82
CA ARG A 251 -11.25 9.34 -9.21
C ARG A 251 -11.96 8.01 -9.41
N ALA A 252 -13.18 7.85 -8.91
CA ALA A 252 -13.89 6.57 -8.87
C ALA A 252 -13.92 5.86 -10.24
N ALA A 253 -14.26 6.60 -11.31
CA ALA A 253 -14.29 6.05 -12.68
C ALA A 253 -12.91 5.54 -13.14
N LYS A 254 -11.85 6.32 -12.95
CA LYS A 254 -10.48 5.92 -13.32
C LYS A 254 -9.98 4.74 -12.50
N LEU A 255 -10.28 4.71 -11.20
CA LEU A 255 -9.92 3.58 -10.34
C LEU A 255 -10.67 2.31 -10.74
N PHE A 256 -11.92 2.43 -11.19
CA PHE A 256 -12.67 1.30 -11.75
C PHE A 256 -12.03 0.78 -13.06
N GLU A 257 -11.66 1.67 -13.98
CA GLU A 257 -10.95 1.29 -15.21
C GLU A 257 -9.65 0.54 -14.90
N ASP A 258 -8.85 1.06 -13.98
CA ASP A 258 -7.60 0.43 -13.53
C ASP A 258 -7.86 -0.93 -12.90
N ALA A 259 -8.88 -1.06 -12.06
CA ALA A 259 -9.29 -2.31 -11.46
C ALA A 259 -9.69 -3.36 -12.51
N PHE A 260 -10.43 -2.94 -13.54
CA PHE A 260 -10.79 -3.83 -14.64
C PHE A 260 -9.53 -4.30 -15.41
N VAL A 261 -8.57 -3.41 -15.68
CA VAL A 261 -7.29 -3.80 -16.29
C VAL A 261 -6.53 -4.78 -15.38
N LEU A 262 -6.49 -4.52 -14.07
CA LEU A 262 -5.79 -5.36 -13.09
C LEU A 262 -6.36 -6.77 -13.01
N THR A 263 -7.68 -6.91 -12.95
CA THR A 263 -8.36 -8.23 -12.93
C THR A 263 -8.07 -9.03 -14.20
N ARG A 264 -8.00 -8.37 -15.37
CA ARG A 264 -7.64 -8.99 -16.65
C ARG A 264 -6.15 -9.30 -16.77
N ALA A 265 -5.30 -8.61 -16.03
CA ALA A 265 -3.86 -8.86 -16.01
C ALA A 265 -3.43 -9.94 -15.00
N GLN A 266 -4.31 -10.36 -14.09
CA GLN A 266 -3.99 -11.38 -13.08
C GLN A 266 -3.59 -12.73 -13.69
N PRO A 267 -2.39 -13.26 -13.36
CA PRO A 267 -1.98 -14.58 -13.83
C PRO A 267 -2.86 -15.72 -13.29
N ASN A 268 -3.32 -15.60 -12.03
CA ASN A 268 -4.27 -16.56 -11.48
C ASN A 268 -5.68 -16.20 -11.96
N ARG A 269 -6.24 -16.96 -12.91
CA ARG A 269 -7.61 -16.74 -13.40
C ARG A 269 -8.70 -17.19 -12.44
N ASN A 270 -8.36 -17.81 -11.31
CA ASN A 270 -9.31 -18.30 -10.31
C ASN A 270 -9.33 -17.43 -9.05
N TRP A 271 -8.95 -16.16 -9.14
CA TRP A 271 -9.07 -15.21 -8.02
C TRP A 271 -10.56 -15.03 -7.66
N ARG A 272 -10.89 -14.93 -6.36
CA ARG A 272 -12.23 -14.47 -5.91
C ARG A 272 -12.18 -13.09 -5.30
N CYS A 273 -11.07 -12.70 -4.67
CA CYS A 273 -10.90 -11.34 -4.18
C CYS A 273 -9.50 -10.82 -4.51
N LEU A 274 -9.44 -9.63 -5.09
CA LEU A 274 -8.20 -8.87 -5.25
C LEU A 274 -8.32 -7.57 -4.46
N ALA A 275 -7.20 -7.09 -3.95
CA ALA A 275 -7.12 -5.78 -3.35
C ALA A 275 -5.88 -5.03 -3.83
N ALA A 276 -6.03 -3.74 -4.07
CA ALA A 276 -4.94 -2.84 -4.41
C ALA A 276 -5.03 -1.58 -3.57
N ALA A 277 -3.88 -1.05 -3.18
CA ALA A 277 -3.82 0.22 -2.48
C ALA A 277 -3.38 1.33 -3.41
N TYR A 278 -4.04 2.48 -3.31
CA TYR A 278 -3.77 3.67 -4.11
C TYR A 278 -3.60 4.89 -3.20
N SER A 279 -2.60 5.73 -3.48
CA SER A 279 -2.38 6.97 -2.74
C SER A 279 -2.18 8.16 -3.68
N VAL A 280 -2.65 9.31 -3.24
CA VAL A 280 -2.39 10.63 -3.81
C VAL A 280 -1.53 11.41 -2.82
N PHE A 281 -0.37 11.90 -3.26
CA PHE A 281 0.56 12.65 -2.41
C PHE A 281 0.33 14.17 -2.52
N ALA A 282 1.12 14.97 -1.79
CA ALA A 282 1.01 16.43 -1.78
C ALA A 282 1.39 17.09 -3.12
N GLU A 283 2.40 16.55 -3.79
CA GLU A 283 2.64 16.76 -5.21
C GLU A 283 1.67 15.85 -5.99
N PRO A 284 1.24 16.19 -7.23
CA PRO A 284 0.26 15.42 -8.00
C PRO A 284 0.74 14.02 -8.45
N ARG A 285 1.67 13.43 -7.71
CA ARG A 285 2.11 12.05 -7.77
C ARG A 285 1.04 11.14 -7.17
N THR A 286 0.69 10.11 -7.94
CA THR A 286 -0.19 9.03 -7.53
C THR A 286 0.57 7.72 -7.62
N VAL A 287 0.22 6.75 -6.77
CA VAL A 287 0.92 5.46 -6.71
C VAL A 287 -0.05 4.34 -6.35
N TYR A 288 0.06 3.23 -7.06
CA TYR A 288 -0.38 1.91 -6.64
C TYR A 288 0.74 1.20 -5.87
N TRP A 289 0.44 0.64 -4.70
CA TRP A 289 1.45 0.09 -3.79
C TRP A 289 1.76 -1.39 -4.01
N ASP A 290 0.73 -2.21 -4.13
CA ASP A 290 0.74 -3.64 -4.39
C ASP A 290 -0.65 -4.10 -4.84
N LEU A 291 -0.71 -5.31 -5.39
CA LEU A 291 -1.94 -6.00 -5.78
C LEU A 291 -1.93 -7.38 -5.09
N VAL A 292 -2.82 -7.60 -4.14
CA VAL A 292 -2.80 -8.78 -3.28
C VAL A 292 -4.05 -9.61 -3.45
N ASP A 293 -3.93 -10.90 -3.15
CA ASP A 293 -5.08 -11.77 -2.92
C ASP A 293 -5.80 -11.28 -1.65
N GLY A 294 -7.00 -10.74 -1.85
CA GLY A 294 -7.80 -10.13 -0.79
C GLY A 294 -8.52 -11.14 0.09
N GLU A 295 -8.67 -12.40 -0.35
CA GLU A 295 -9.32 -13.45 0.44
C GLU A 295 -8.54 -13.70 1.73
N ARG A 296 -7.22 -13.77 1.63
CA ARG A 296 -6.38 -14.10 2.78
C ARG A 296 -6.09 -12.91 3.67
N LYS A 297 -6.11 -11.70 3.11
CA LYS A 297 -5.68 -10.47 3.81
C LYS A 297 -6.85 -9.69 4.41
N TYR A 298 -8.06 -9.81 3.85
CA TYR A 298 -9.23 -9.02 4.24
C TYR A 298 -10.51 -9.84 4.49
N ALA A 299 -10.46 -11.18 4.52
CA ALA A 299 -11.64 -12.01 4.85
C ALA A 299 -12.22 -11.76 6.26
N ALA A 300 -11.45 -11.16 7.17
CA ALA A 300 -11.95 -10.78 8.50
C ALA A 300 -12.91 -9.56 8.49
N ALA A 301 -13.01 -8.82 7.38
CA ALA A 301 -13.81 -7.60 7.27
C ALA A 301 -15.09 -7.77 6.41
N ALA A 302 -15.39 -8.98 5.93
CA ALA A 302 -16.66 -9.25 5.27
C ALA A 302 -17.80 -9.10 6.31
N PRO A 303 -18.88 -8.36 6.00
CA PRO A 303 -20.01 -8.23 6.92
C PRO A 303 -20.56 -9.62 7.26
N ALA A 304 -20.85 -9.83 8.56
CA ALA A 304 -21.26 -11.10 9.16
C ALA A 304 -22.67 -11.55 8.75
N VAL A 305 -23.02 -11.47 7.47
CA VAL A 305 -24.35 -11.86 6.97
C VAL A 305 -24.44 -13.38 6.77
N ASP A 306 -23.31 -14.08 6.60
CA ASP A 306 -23.32 -15.52 6.28
C ASP A 306 -22.87 -16.46 7.41
N ARG A 307 -22.29 -15.97 8.52
CA ARG A 307 -21.93 -16.88 9.64
C ARG A 307 -23.15 -17.48 10.35
N ALA A 308 -24.33 -16.88 10.20
CA ALA A 308 -25.57 -17.41 10.77
C ALA A 308 -26.17 -18.59 9.97
N LYS A 309 -25.67 -18.90 8.76
CA LYS A 309 -26.18 -20.01 7.94
C LYS A 309 -25.35 -21.30 8.05
N GLU A 310 -24.10 -21.23 8.49
CA GLU A 310 -23.26 -22.42 8.69
C GLU A 310 -23.38 -23.02 10.10
N GLU A 311 -23.98 -22.32 11.07
CA GLU A 311 -24.28 -22.86 12.41
C GLU A 311 -25.69 -23.48 12.50
N ALA A 312 -26.45 -23.52 11.40
CA ALA A 312 -27.81 -24.05 11.33
C ALA A 312 -27.95 -25.31 10.45
N VAL A 313 -26.88 -26.09 10.30
CA VAL A 313 -26.89 -27.44 9.71
C VAL A 313 -26.31 -28.46 10.69
#